data_AF-A0A6B0GQV5-F1
#
_entry.id   AF-A0A6B0GQV5-F1
#
_cell.length_a   1.000
_cell.length_b   1.000
_cell.length_c   1.000
_cell.angle_alpha   90.00
_cell.angle_beta   90.00
_cell.angle_gamma   90.00
#
_symmetry.space_group_name_H-M   'P 1'
#
loop_
_entity.id
_entity.type
_entity.pdbx_description
1 polymer ?
#
loop_
_entity_poly.entity_id
_entity_poly.type
_entity_poly.pdbx_seq_one_letter_code
_entity_poly.pdbx_strand_id
1 'polypeptide(L)' 'MTDDLPDLLVGCSAPRDEVAARIADTDATLRERVGRATLLVEATPEQADHIAALDGVVGTERNYRDVKLLVD' A
#
# COMPACT_ATOMS: atom_id res chain seq x y z
N MET A 1 12.24 -19.90 3.10
CA MET A 1 12.17 -18.44 3.11
C MET A 1 10.71 -18.11 2.91
N THR A 2 10.04 -17.46 3.85
CA THR A 2 8.77 -16.82 3.55
C THR A 2 9.10 -15.74 2.54
N ASP A 3 8.53 -15.83 1.34
CA ASP A 3 8.50 -14.71 0.40
C ASP A 3 7.62 -13.64 1.03
N ASP A 4 8.17 -12.91 2.01
CA ASP A 4 7.48 -11.80 2.65
C ASP A 4 7.39 -10.69 1.60
N LEU A 5 6.20 -10.54 1.03
CA LEU A 5 5.90 -9.49 0.07
C LEU A 5 6.08 -8.12 0.75
N PRO A 6 6.55 -7.10 0.02
CA PRO A 6 6.74 -5.78 0.58
C PRO A 6 5.39 -5.14 0.91
N ASP A 7 5.36 -4.40 2.01
CA ASP A 7 4.27 -3.49 2.33
C ASP A 7 4.39 -2.20 1.53
N LEU A 8 3.24 -1.70 1.09
CA LEU A 8 3.05 -0.49 0.31
C LEU A 8 2.07 0.42 1.06
N LEU A 9 2.48 1.66 1.31
CA LEU A 9 1.60 2.74 1.72
C LEU A 9 0.95 3.33 0.48
N VAL A 10 -0.38 3.35 0.46
CA VAL A 10 -1.18 3.88 -0.66
C VAL A 10 -1.92 5.12 -0.19
N GLY A 11 -1.56 6.27 -0.74
CA GLY A 11 -2.25 7.54 -0.49
C GLY A 11 -3.53 7.62 -1.32
N CYS A 12 -4.64 7.99 -0.68
CA CYS A 12 -5.97 8.09 -1.29
C CYS A 12 -6.43 9.55 -1.38
N SER A 13 -6.86 10.01 -2.57
CA SER A 13 -7.62 11.26 -2.76
C SER A 13 -9.13 11.04 -2.74
N ALA A 14 -9.58 9.83 -3.05
CA ALA A 14 -10.97 9.41 -2.95
C ALA A 14 -11.29 8.80 -1.57
N PRO A 15 -12.56 8.55 -1.23
CA PRO A 15 -12.92 7.81 -0.02
C PRO A 15 -12.16 6.48 0.04
N ARG A 16 -11.42 6.30 1.13
CA ARG A 16 -10.48 5.18 1.28
C ARG A 16 -11.13 3.80 1.11
N ASP A 17 -12.40 3.65 1.48
CA ASP A 17 -13.11 2.37 1.32
C ASP A 17 -13.43 2.05 -0.15
N GLU A 18 -13.64 3.05 -1.00
CA GLU A 18 -13.77 2.85 -2.44
C GLU A 18 -12.43 2.41 -3.06
N VAL A 19 -11.33 3.07 -2.65
CA VAL A 19 -9.99 2.69 -3.09
C VAL A 19 -9.64 1.28 -2.62
N ALA A 20 -9.99 0.92 -1.37
CA ALA A 20 -9.80 -0.42 -0.84
C ALA A 20 -10.56 -1.49 -1.65
N ALA A 21 -11.78 -1.20 -2.09
CA ALA A 21 -12.53 -2.10 -2.96
C ALA A 21 -11.83 -2.31 -4.31
N ARG A 22 -11.32 -1.24 -4.93
CA ARG A 22 -10.54 -1.33 -6.19
C ARG A 22 -9.23 -2.10 -6.01
N ILE A 23 -8.56 -1.96 -4.87
CA ILE A 23 -7.34 -2.71 -4.56
C ILE A 23 -7.63 -4.20 -4.43
N ALA A 24 -8.80 -4.60 -3.91
CA ALA A 24 -9.18 -6.01 -3.85
C ALA A 24 -9.26 -6.68 -5.24
N ASP A 25 -9.49 -5.90 -6.31
CA ASP A 25 -9.49 -6.37 -7.70
C ASP A 25 -8.07 -6.57 -8.28
N THR A 26 -7.01 -6.21 -7.53
CA THR A 26 -5.60 -6.34 -7.96
C THR A 26 -4.89 -7.58 -7.40
N ASP A 27 -5.62 -8.48 -6.74
CA ASP A 27 -5.09 -9.64 -5.98
C ASP A 27 -4.09 -9.26 -4.86
N ALA A 28 -3.97 -7.97 -4.53
CA ALA A 28 -3.15 -7.49 -3.43
C ALA A 28 -3.90 -7.62 -2.09
N THR A 29 -3.15 -7.72 -0.99
CA THR A 29 -3.75 -7.91 0.33
C THR A 29 -3.77 -6.61 1.11
N LEU A 30 -4.97 -6.08 1.39
CA LEU A 30 -5.11 -4.97 2.33
C LEU A 30 -4.77 -5.43 3.75
N ARG A 31 -3.73 -4.86 4.35
CA ARG A 31 -3.29 -5.15 5.72
C ARG A 31 -4.02 -4.30 6.73
N GLU A 32 -3.97 -2.99 6.56
CA GLU A 32 -4.57 -2.06 7.51
C GLU A 32 -4.89 -0.68 6.91
N ARG A 33 -5.56 0.11 7.73
CA ARG A 33 -6.03 1.45 7.44
C ARG A 33 -5.20 2.44 8.25
N VAL A 34 -4.23 3.11 7.61
CA VAL A 34 -3.31 4.04 8.29
C VAL A 34 -3.86 5.47 8.22
N GLY A 35 -4.09 6.09 9.36
CA GLY A 35 -4.59 7.47 9.43
C GLY A 35 -5.91 7.69 8.68
N ARG A 36 -6.09 8.89 8.10
CA ARG A 36 -7.33 9.30 7.43
C ARG A 36 -7.39 8.96 5.94
N ALA A 37 -6.24 8.90 5.25
CA ALA A 37 -6.18 8.84 3.80
C ALA A 37 -5.17 7.81 3.27
N THR A 38 -4.71 6.87 4.11
CA THR A 38 -3.69 5.90 3.71
C THR A 38 -4.17 4.47 3.97
N LEU A 39 -3.82 3.57 3.05
CA LEU A 39 -3.97 2.11 3.17
C LEU A 39 -2.57 1.49 3.24
N LEU A 40 -2.41 0.45 4.06
CA LEU A 40 -1.23 -0.41 4.01
C LEU A 40 -1.61 -1.69 3.28
N VAL A 41 -0.91 -1.98 2.20
CA VAL A 41 -1.20 -3.08 1.29
C VAL A 41 0.05 -3.91 1.10
N GLU A 42 -0.07 -5.21 1.25
CA GLU A 42 0.97 -6.15 0.85
C GLU A 42 0.77 -6.51 -0.63
N ALA A 43 1.78 -6.25 -1.45
CA ALA A 43 1.67 -6.39 -2.90
C ALA A 43 3.01 -6.76 -3.55
N THR A 44 2.96 -7.49 -4.67
CA THR A 44 4.12 -7.65 -5.56
C THR A 44 4.45 -6.32 -6.27
N PRO A 45 5.64 -6.18 -6.88
CA PRO A 45 5.95 -4.99 -7.69
C PRO A 45 4.94 -4.74 -8.83
N GLU A 46 4.49 -5.79 -9.52
CA GLU A 46 3.49 -5.68 -10.59
C GLU A 46 2.12 -5.20 -10.06
N GLN A 47 1.69 -5.72 -8.91
CA GLN A 47 0.48 -5.27 -8.24
C GLN A 47 0.61 -3.82 -7.77
N ALA A 48 1.78 -3.41 -7.27
CA ALA A 48 2.03 -2.03 -6.86
C ALA A 48 1.91 -1.05 -8.04
N ASP A 49 2.37 -1.44 -9.23
CA ASP A 49 2.21 -0.64 -10.46
C ASP A 49 0.73 -0.52 -10.86
N HIS A 50 -0.04 -1.62 -10.76
CA HIS A 50 -1.49 -1.58 -10.99
C HIS A 50 -2.23 -0.71 -9.97
N ILE A 51 -1.88 -0.82 -8.67
CA ILE A 51 -2.45 0.00 -7.60
C ILE A 51 -2.17 1.48 -7.83
N ALA A 52 -0.95 1.84 -8.24
CA ALA A 52 -0.57 3.22 -8.51
C ALA A 52 -1.37 3.87 -9.65
N ALA A 53 -1.94 3.06 -10.55
CA ALA A 53 -2.76 3.52 -11.66
C ALA A 53 -4.28 3.59 -11.33
N LEU A 54 -4.70 3.16 -10.13
CA LEU A 54 -6.11 3.18 -9.74
C LEU A 54 -6.65 4.60 -9.55
N ASP A 55 -7.89 4.84 -9.98
CA ASP A 55 -8.58 6.09 -9.70
C ASP A 55 -8.74 6.30 -8.18
N GLY A 56 -8.42 7.51 -7.73
CA GLY A 56 -8.40 7.87 -6.32
C GLY A 56 -7.10 7.54 -5.57
N VAL A 57 -6.07 6.99 -6.23
CA VAL A 57 -4.72 6.86 -5.68
C VAL A 57 -3.87 8.08 -6.08
N VAL A 58 -3.22 8.71 -5.10
CA VAL A 58 -2.33 9.87 -5.32
C VAL A 58 -0.85 9.51 -5.33
N GLY A 59 -0.51 8.33 -4.82
CA GLY A 59 0.87 7.88 -4.74
C GLY A 59 1.00 6.59 -3.93
N THR A 60 2.09 5.89 -4.17
CA THR A 60 2.46 4.68 -3.45
C THR A 60 3.90 4.80 -2.96
N GLU A 61 4.15 4.35 -1.73
CA GLU A 61 5.49 4.33 -1.13
C GLU A 61 5.75 2.99 -0.46
N ARG A 62 6.97 2.45 -0.59
CA ARG A 62 7.34 1.24 0.14
C ARG A 62 7.44 1.53 1.62
N ASN A 63 6.79 0.70 2.44
CA ASN A 63 6.89 0.79 3.88
C ASN A 63 8.11 0.01 4.37
N TYR A 64 9.15 0.72 4.80
CA TYR A 64 10.32 0.11 5.41
C TYR A 64 10.09 -0.01 6.93
N ARG A 65 9.65 -1.18 7.41
CA ARG A 65 9.44 -1.44 8.84
C ARG A 65 10.73 -1.46 9.67
N ASP A 66 11.89 -1.66 9.01
CA ASP A 66 13.20 -1.85 9.64
C ASP A 66 14.12 -0.62 9.53
N VAL A 67 13.59 0.59 9.59
CA VAL A 67 14.45 1.78 9.76
C VAL A 67 15.00 1.77 11.19
N LYS A 68 16.12 1.07 11.41
CA LYS A 68 16.95 1.30 12.59
C LYS A 68 17.51 2.72 12.46
N LEU A 69 16.96 3.64 13.25
CA LEU A 69 17.58 4.94 13.47
C LEU A 69 18.99 4.67 14.03
N LEU A 70 20.01 4.93 13.22
CA LEU A 70 21.39 5.03 13.69
C LEU A 70 21.47 6.32 14.51
N VAL A 71 21.21 6.21 15.81
CA VAL A 71 21.57 7.24 16.77
C VAL A 71 22.98 6.93 17.26
N ASP A 72 23.92 7.81 16.92
CA ASP A 72 25.29 7.85 17.49
C ASP A 72 25.26 8.18 19.00
#